data_AF-A0A975BS25-F1
#
_entry.id   AF-A0A975BS25-F1
#
_cell.length_a   1.000
_cell.length_b   1.000
_cell.length_c   1.000
_cell.angle_alpha   90.00
_cell.angle_beta   90.00
_cell.angle_gamma   90.00
#
_symmetry.space_group_name_H-M   'P 1'
#
loop_
_entity.id
_entity.type
_entity.pdbx_description
1 polymer ?
#
loop_
_entity_poly.entity_id
_entity_poly.type
_entity_poly.pdbx_seq_one_letter_code
_entity_poly.pdbx_strand_id
1 'polypeptide(L)'
;MKTHKKIMNYINRHFYVFKVIFVGLMISQVLSTIGVYKSNTELLERVEAIIYAGYLAVPNSYVMDSLGTFTSAFLGGLFFTLTVGICLTFLSFGAVWAWDRIFFRNSCFFLCFMIAWLWCVCEINSQGFSKIPSAFFLLIPVIVASLTRLWLPDPPEKMPLKLMVHFISLMILMVIGAKSNLMNDQIFLKTRDNLLLSNPVGIKLNDFYYKYTLYAARLFKSQNQKLIKTCSLALIDDMALRERIEKILLNHDYLILERGEPTDLDIIKIRGRLIFKIQVWTILETTPGEFLRSPREILKMFSERSDKYVFFRKFTFLSLLLVPSVTLYVGIYVVFRILSGFFMKPASASVLAGIFCFIIGLSLLLSLRFDTEEYIETTELADYLESDNWHRRVAALKTIRKRRIDISKFPSYTKIMESPHIPERYWLARAMGGSRSPKVYYDILKLLDDPNFNVVYSAFYALGQRGEKKAVGKILRRIRTSDNWYVQWYAYKALRKLRWKQRKGIEN
;
A
#
# COMPACT_ATOMS: atom_id res chain seq x y z
N MET A 1 29.52 42.63 4.60
CA MET A 1 29.04 41.61 5.57
C MET A 1 27.62 41.84 6.11
N LYS A 2 27.25 43.05 6.61
CA LYS A 2 25.90 43.34 7.15
C LYS A 2 24.75 43.22 6.12
N THR A 3 24.98 43.63 4.87
CA THR A 3 23.99 43.55 3.78
C THR A 3 23.70 42.12 3.37
N HIS A 4 24.74 41.27 3.27
CA HIS A 4 24.59 39.85 2.97
C HIS A 4 23.85 39.10 4.08
N LYS A 5 24.13 39.40 5.36
CA LYS A 5 23.39 38.83 6.51
C LYS A 5 21.92 39.25 6.53
N LYS A 6 21.60 40.49 6.13
CA LYS A 6 20.22 40.99 5.99
C LYS A 6 19.46 40.29 4.86
N ILE A 7 20.09 40.14 3.69
CA ILE A 7 19.51 39.43 2.53
C ILE A 7 19.31 37.94 2.86
N MET A 8 20.31 37.29 3.48
CA MET A 8 20.22 35.89 3.89
C MET A 8 19.14 35.66 4.94
N ASN A 9 18.97 36.58 5.89
CA ASN A 9 17.87 36.53 6.87
C ASN A 9 16.50 36.72 6.22
N TYR A 10 16.39 37.60 5.21
CA TYR A 10 15.15 37.78 4.45
C TYR A 10 14.78 36.52 3.67
N ILE A 11 15.74 35.94 2.94
CA ILE A 11 15.54 34.68 2.20
C ILE A 11 15.20 33.53 3.17
N ASN A 12 15.92 33.39 4.28
CA ASN A 12 15.62 32.36 5.27
C ASN A 12 14.22 32.52 5.88
N ARG A 13 13.78 33.74 6.14
CA ARG A 13 12.44 34.02 6.67
C ARG A 13 11.31 33.51 5.78
N HIS A 14 11.49 33.54 4.46
CA HIS A 14 10.47 33.09 3.50
C HIS A 14 10.59 31.62 3.10
N PHE A 15 11.79 31.04 3.16
CA PHE A 15 12.04 29.68 2.65
C PHE A 15 12.35 28.63 3.72
N TYR A 16 12.41 28.97 5.02
CA TYR A 16 12.81 28.00 6.06
C TYR A 16 11.91 26.76 6.09
N VAL A 17 10.59 26.92 5.93
CA VAL A 17 9.63 25.80 5.92
C VAL A 17 9.95 24.82 4.79
N PHE A 18 10.16 25.35 3.58
CA PHE A 18 10.53 24.54 2.42
C PHE A 18 11.87 23.83 2.62
N LYS A 19 12.89 24.53 3.13
CA LYS A 19 14.21 23.93 3.39
C LYS A 19 14.13 22.77 4.38
N VAL A 20 13.40 22.94 5.48
CA VAL A 20 13.23 21.88 6.49
C VAL A 20 12.50 20.68 5.90
N ILE A 21 11.39 20.91 5.20
CA ILE A 21 10.60 19.83 4.58
C ILE A 21 11.46 19.09 3.55
N PHE A 22 12.18 19.82 2.70
CA PHE A 22 13.07 19.24 1.69
C PHE A 22 14.14 18.34 2.32
N VAL A 23 14.82 18.79 3.38
CA VAL A 23 15.82 17.98 4.07
C VAL A 23 15.19 16.72 4.69
N GLY A 24 14.01 16.85 5.33
CA GLY A 24 13.28 15.71 5.87
C GLY A 24 12.93 14.66 4.81
N LEU A 25 12.45 15.10 3.64
CA LEU A 25 12.16 14.23 2.49
C LEU A 25 13.43 13.58 1.91
N MET A 26 14.54 14.32 1.83
CA MET A 26 15.81 13.77 1.33
C MET A 26 16.35 12.65 2.23
N ILE A 27 16.38 12.87 3.55
CA ILE A 27 16.80 11.84 4.50
C ILE A 27 15.87 10.64 4.43
N SER A 28 14.55 10.90 4.40
CA SER A 28 13.56 9.84 4.22
C SER A 28 13.80 9.04 2.94
N GLN A 29 14.12 9.70 1.82
CA GLN A 29 14.33 9.03 0.54
C GLN A 29 15.57 8.15 0.57
N VAL A 30 16.65 8.59 1.21
CA VAL A 30 17.85 7.78 1.43
C VAL A 30 17.51 6.53 2.25
N LEU A 31 16.85 6.71 3.41
CA LEU A 31 16.47 5.58 4.27
C LEU A 31 15.50 4.61 3.59
N SER A 32 14.53 5.14 2.83
CA SER A 32 13.57 4.35 2.07
C SER A 32 14.27 3.52 1.00
N THR A 33 15.17 4.14 0.24
CA THR A 33 15.93 3.48 -0.83
C THR A 33 16.79 2.35 -0.28
N ILE A 34 17.54 2.59 0.80
CA ILE A 34 18.36 1.57 1.46
C ILE A 34 17.49 0.41 1.96
N GLY A 35 16.37 0.72 2.62
CA GLY A 35 15.48 -0.29 3.15
C GLY A 35 14.86 -1.16 2.07
N VAL A 36 14.36 -0.55 0.99
CA VAL A 36 13.76 -1.29 -0.14
C VAL A 36 14.82 -2.09 -0.88
N TYR A 37 16.01 -1.53 -1.11
CA TYR A 37 17.11 -2.23 -1.78
C TYR A 37 17.50 -3.51 -1.03
N LYS A 38 17.72 -3.40 0.28
CA LYS A 38 18.05 -4.56 1.11
C LYS A 38 16.93 -5.61 1.08
N SER A 39 15.68 -5.18 1.23
CA SER A 39 14.55 -6.10 1.24
C SER A 39 14.33 -6.82 -0.10
N ASN A 40 14.59 -6.13 -1.22
CA ASN A 40 14.51 -6.73 -2.54
C ASN A 40 15.67 -7.67 -2.83
N THR A 41 16.88 -7.37 -2.35
CA THR A 41 18.05 -8.26 -2.47
C THR A 41 17.79 -9.57 -1.72
N GLU A 42 17.25 -9.50 -0.50
CA GLU A 42 16.81 -10.68 0.25
C GLU A 42 15.66 -11.45 -0.44
N LEU A 43 14.84 -10.78 -1.25
CA LEU A 43 13.82 -11.44 -2.06
C LEU A 43 14.43 -12.11 -3.29
N LEU A 44 15.41 -11.46 -3.94
CA LEU A 44 16.12 -12.00 -5.11
C LEU A 44 16.76 -13.35 -4.77
N GLU A 45 17.56 -13.41 -3.70
CA GLU A 45 18.19 -14.65 -3.22
C GLU A 45 17.17 -15.79 -3.00
N ARG A 46 16.00 -15.46 -2.44
CA ARG A 46 14.92 -16.44 -2.23
C ARG A 46 14.28 -16.90 -3.52
N VAL A 47 14.08 -15.98 -4.45
CA VAL A 47 13.49 -16.30 -5.75
C VAL A 47 14.45 -17.18 -6.56
N GLU A 48 15.75 -16.91 -6.53
CA GLU A 48 16.79 -17.76 -7.11
C GLU A 48 16.75 -19.17 -6.52
N ALA A 49 16.70 -19.29 -5.19
CA ALA A 49 16.59 -20.58 -4.51
C ALA A 49 15.30 -21.35 -4.87
N ILE A 50 14.17 -20.64 -5.03
CA ILE A 50 12.90 -21.24 -5.47
C ILE A 50 13.00 -21.80 -6.89
N ILE A 51 13.62 -21.05 -7.80
CA ILE A 51 13.82 -21.47 -9.20
C ILE A 51 14.77 -22.67 -9.25
N TYR A 52 15.90 -22.60 -8.53
CA TYR A 52 16.87 -23.68 -8.44
C TYR A 52 16.24 -24.97 -7.89
N ALA A 53 15.38 -24.87 -6.89
CA ALA A 53 14.62 -25.99 -6.35
C ALA A 53 13.52 -26.54 -7.30
N GLY A 54 13.34 -25.94 -8.48
CA GLY A 54 12.40 -26.38 -9.52
C GLY A 54 10.94 -26.00 -9.26
N TYR A 55 10.70 -24.94 -8.50
CA TYR A 55 9.36 -24.41 -8.24
C TYR A 55 9.04 -23.19 -9.14
N LEU A 56 7.75 -22.90 -9.31
CA LEU A 56 7.28 -21.68 -9.96
C LEU A 56 7.49 -20.48 -9.04
N ALA A 57 8.41 -19.60 -9.41
CA ALA A 57 8.66 -18.37 -8.68
C ALA A 57 7.75 -17.21 -9.10
N VAL A 58 7.39 -16.39 -8.12
CA VAL A 58 6.73 -15.09 -8.33
C VAL A 58 7.39 -14.06 -7.40
N PRO A 59 8.13 -13.07 -7.92
CA PRO A 59 8.33 -12.80 -9.35
C PRO A 59 9.15 -13.88 -10.09
N ASN A 60 8.97 -13.97 -11.40
CA ASN A 60 9.75 -14.80 -12.33
C ASN A 60 11.07 -14.10 -12.75
N SER A 61 11.87 -14.77 -13.59
CA SER A 61 13.14 -14.25 -14.13
C SER A 61 13.04 -12.89 -14.83
N TYR A 62 11.98 -12.62 -15.60
CA TYR A 62 11.79 -11.33 -16.29
C TYR A 62 11.65 -10.13 -15.33
N VAL A 63 11.30 -10.36 -14.08
CA VAL A 63 11.17 -9.32 -13.03
C VAL A 63 12.32 -9.38 -12.02
N MET A 64 13.03 -10.51 -11.92
CA MET A 64 14.11 -10.69 -10.95
C MET A 64 15.22 -9.67 -11.13
N ASP A 65 15.65 -9.42 -12.36
CA ASP A 65 16.75 -8.51 -12.66
C ASP A 65 16.49 -7.11 -12.10
N SER A 66 15.23 -6.66 -12.09
CA SER A 66 14.87 -5.35 -11.56
C SER A 66 14.80 -5.29 -10.03
N LEU A 67 14.71 -6.41 -9.29
CA LEU A 67 14.67 -6.44 -7.82
C LEU A 67 15.94 -5.84 -7.21
N GLY A 68 17.11 -6.25 -7.73
CA GLY A 68 18.43 -5.84 -7.23
C GLY A 68 18.90 -4.46 -7.72
N THR A 69 18.08 -3.72 -8.46
CA THR A 69 18.49 -2.43 -9.03
C THR A 69 18.27 -1.27 -8.06
N PHE A 70 19.19 -0.31 -8.09
CA PHE A 70 19.03 0.95 -7.37
C PHE A 70 17.77 1.70 -7.81
N THR A 71 17.46 1.73 -9.10
CA THR A 71 16.30 2.44 -9.65
C THR A 71 14.98 1.92 -9.08
N SER A 72 14.79 0.60 -9.02
CA SER A 72 13.58 0.02 -8.41
C SER A 72 13.51 0.33 -6.91
N ALA A 73 14.64 0.32 -6.21
CA ALA A 73 14.69 0.66 -4.81
C ALA A 73 14.38 2.14 -4.53
N PHE A 74 14.90 3.05 -5.37
CA PHE A 74 14.67 4.48 -5.26
C PHE A 74 13.20 4.83 -5.55
N LEU A 75 12.67 4.32 -6.67
CA LEU A 75 11.28 4.60 -7.07
C LEU A 75 10.27 3.89 -6.17
N GLY A 76 10.57 2.68 -5.69
CA GLY A 76 9.80 2.02 -4.64
C GLY A 76 9.89 2.77 -3.30
N GLY A 77 11.07 3.30 -2.97
CA GLY A 77 11.32 4.08 -1.75
C GLY A 77 10.47 5.35 -1.65
N LEU A 78 10.06 5.94 -2.78
CA LEU A 78 9.16 7.09 -2.79
C LEU A 78 7.84 6.82 -2.03
N PHE A 79 7.38 5.56 -1.99
CA PHE A 79 6.21 5.19 -1.19
C PHE A 79 6.40 5.55 0.29
N PHE A 80 7.54 5.19 0.90
CA PHE A 80 7.79 5.48 2.31
C PHE A 80 8.09 6.97 2.53
N THR A 81 8.79 7.62 1.59
CA THR A 81 9.04 9.06 1.63
C THR A 81 7.76 9.89 1.61
N LEU A 82 6.83 9.57 0.72
CA LEU A 82 5.56 10.27 0.56
C LEU A 82 4.47 9.80 1.55
N THR A 83 4.80 8.87 2.45
CA THR A 83 3.91 8.43 3.53
C THR A 83 4.55 8.72 4.89
N VAL A 84 5.28 7.76 5.46
CA VAL A 84 5.90 7.86 6.79
C VAL A 84 6.88 9.02 6.86
N GLY A 85 7.70 9.22 5.82
CA GLY A 85 8.73 10.25 5.78
C GLY A 85 8.18 11.67 5.91
N ILE A 86 7.29 12.05 5.01
CA ILE A 86 6.61 13.35 5.03
C ILE A 86 5.75 13.51 6.28
N CYS A 87 5.10 12.44 6.78
CA CYS A 87 4.33 12.49 8.03
C CYS A 87 5.23 12.82 9.22
N LEU A 88 6.35 12.11 9.40
CA LEU A 88 7.31 12.38 10.47
C LEU A 88 7.92 13.78 10.33
N THR A 89 8.18 14.22 9.09
CA THR A 89 8.67 15.57 8.80
C THR A 89 7.66 16.64 9.24
N PHE A 90 6.38 16.50 8.87
CA PHE A 90 5.33 17.42 9.28
C PHE A 90 5.06 17.41 10.78
N LEU A 91 5.04 16.24 11.42
CA LEU A 91 4.86 16.12 12.87
C LEU A 91 6.02 16.79 13.62
N SER A 92 7.25 16.57 13.19
CA SER A 92 8.44 17.12 13.86
C SER A 92 8.55 18.62 13.67
N PHE A 93 8.34 19.11 12.45
CA PHE A 93 8.27 20.55 12.17
C PHE A 93 7.13 21.19 12.96
N GLY A 94 5.93 20.62 12.89
CA GLY A 94 4.73 21.13 13.55
C GLY A 94 4.87 21.17 15.07
N ALA A 95 5.49 20.16 15.67
CA ALA A 95 5.73 20.11 17.11
C ALA A 95 6.69 21.20 17.58
N VAL A 96 7.86 21.36 16.93
CA VAL A 96 8.82 22.42 17.28
C VAL A 96 8.23 23.80 17.01
N TRP A 97 7.52 23.96 15.89
CA TRP A 97 6.86 25.20 15.55
C TRP A 97 5.78 25.55 16.59
N ALA A 98 4.93 24.60 17.01
CA ALA A 98 3.91 24.83 18.03
C ALA A 98 4.53 25.12 19.40
N TRP A 99 5.59 24.39 19.76
CA TRP A 99 6.34 24.62 21.00
C TRP A 99 6.86 26.06 21.09
N ASP A 100 7.45 26.59 20.01
CA ASP A 100 7.96 27.98 19.98
C ASP A 100 6.83 29.02 19.92
N ARG A 101 5.82 28.83 19.04
CA ARG A 101 4.85 29.87 18.68
C ARG A 101 3.56 29.90 19.50
N ILE A 102 3.07 28.74 19.90
CA ILE A 102 1.78 28.60 20.61
C ILE A 102 2.04 28.45 22.10
N PHE A 103 3.01 27.60 22.46
CA PHE A 103 3.29 27.26 23.85
C PHE A 103 4.45 28.06 24.44
N PHE A 104 4.98 29.07 23.74
CA PHE A 104 6.02 29.98 24.25
C PHE A 104 7.20 29.25 24.92
N ARG A 105 7.65 28.16 24.29
CA ARG A 105 8.72 27.27 24.77
C ARG A 105 8.45 26.58 26.11
N ASN A 106 7.19 26.39 26.47
CA ASN A 106 6.78 25.68 27.68
C ASN A 106 7.39 24.27 27.77
N SER A 107 8.02 23.98 28.91
CA SER A 107 8.71 22.71 29.16
C SER A 107 7.76 21.52 29.27
N CYS A 108 6.54 21.70 29.78
CA CYS A 108 5.55 20.61 29.88
C CYS A 108 5.09 20.14 28.50
N PHE A 109 4.78 21.07 27.59
CA PHE A 109 4.43 20.70 26.20
C PHE A 109 5.57 19.95 25.52
N PHE A 110 6.80 20.45 25.67
CA PHE A 110 8.00 19.78 25.15
C PHE A 110 8.16 18.37 25.73
N LEU A 111 7.98 18.21 27.04
CA LEU A 111 8.06 16.91 27.70
C LEU A 111 7.00 15.94 27.18
N CYS A 112 5.75 16.37 27.04
CA CYS A 112 4.67 15.55 26.47
C CYS A 112 5.02 15.06 25.06
N PHE A 113 5.54 15.97 24.21
CA PHE A 113 5.99 15.61 22.86
C PHE A 113 7.15 14.61 22.89
N MET A 114 8.15 14.82 23.74
CA MET A 114 9.29 13.92 23.90
C MET A 114 8.86 12.52 24.38
N ILE A 115 7.91 12.45 25.32
CA ILE A 115 7.32 11.18 25.78
C ILE A 115 6.60 10.48 24.63
N ALA A 116 5.77 11.19 23.85
CA ALA A 116 5.06 10.61 22.72
C ALA A 116 6.02 10.10 21.62
N TRP A 117 7.10 10.83 21.36
CA TRP A 117 8.14 10.43 20.41
C TRP A 117 8.91 9.20 20.90
N LEU A 118 9.38 9.20 22.15
CA LEU A 118 10.07 8.06 22.75
C LEU A 118 9.17 6.82 22.80
N TRP A 119 7.88 6.99 23.07
CA TRP A 119 6.91 5.91 22.99
C TRP A 119 6.85 5.30 21.58
N CYS A 120 6.82 6.12 20.52
CA CYS A 120 6.89 5.62 19.14
C CYS A 120 8.18 4.84 18.86
N VAL A 121 9.32 5.30 19.39
CA VAL A 121 10.64 4.64 19.25
C VAL A 121 10.72 3.31 20.03
N CYS A 122 10.05 3.22 21.18
CA CYS A 122 9.91 1.97 21.91
C CYS A 122 8.99 1.01 21.15
N GLU A 123 7.83 1.50 20.70
CA GLU A 123 6.81 0.69 20.05
C GLU A 123 7.26 0.13 18.69
N ILE A 124 8.10 0.86 17.94
CA ILE A 124 8.68 0.34 16.68
C ILE A 124 9.59 -0.87 16.89
N ASN A 125 10.07 -1.08 18.11
CA ASN A 125 10.98 -2.16 18.50
C ASN A 125 10.34 -3.15 19.49
N SER A 126 9.04 -3.05 19.77
CA SER A 126 8.35 -3.88 20.78
C SER A 126 8.35 -5.37 20.43
N GLN A 127 8.41 -5.72 19.14
CA GLN A 127 8.49 -7.09 18.62
C GLN A 127 9.91 -7.48 18.17
N GLY A 128 10.92 -6.75 18.66
CA GLY A 128 12.33 -6.92 18.31
C GLY A 128 12.87 -5.81 17.44
N PHE A 129 14.20 -5.67 17.44
CA PHE A 129 14.88 -4.54 16.82
C PHE A 129 14.73 -4.50 15.29
N SER A 130 14.27 -3.34 14.78
CA SER A 130 14.04 -3.07 13.37
C SER A 130 14.88 -1.87 12.90
N LYS A 131 15.98 -2.14 12.19
CA LYS A 131 16.98 -1.13 11.80
C LYS A 131 16.40 0.05 11.01
N ILE A 132 15.71 -0.24 9.89
CA ILE A 132 15.20 0.80 8.99
C ILE A 132 14.09 1.62 9.67
N PRO A 133 13.01 1.02 10.22
CA PRO A 133 12.01 1.79 10.96
C PRO A 133 12.58 2.62 12.12
N SER A 134 13.53 2.08 12.89
CA SER A 134 14.19 2.85 13.95
C SER A 134 14.92 4.08 13.41
N ALA A 135 15.62 3.94 12.27
CA ALA A 135 16.29 5.06 11.62
C ALA A 135 15.30 6.15 11.17
N PHE A 136 14.11 5.78 10.68
CA PHE A 136 13.06 6.76 10.35
C PHE A 136 12.64 7.55 11.57
N PHE A 137 12.28 6.86 12.66
CA PHE A 137 11.75 7.48 13.87
C PHE A 137 12.82 8.22 14.69
N LEU A 138 14.10 7.97 14.46
CA LEU A 138 15.19 8.69 15.12
C LEU A 138 15.73 9.84 14.25
N LEU A 139 16.19 9.55 13.03
CA LEU A 139 16.93 10.53 12.22
C LEU A 139 16.03 11.65 11.70
N ILE A 140 14.84 11.31 11.17
CA ILE A 140 13.95 12.32 10.59
C ILE A 140 13.49 13.31 11.67
N PRO A 141 12.93 12.88 12.81
CA PRO A 141 12.50 13.83 13.83
C PRO A 141 13.63 14.67 14.41
N VAL A 142 14.78 14.06 14.73
CA VAL A 142 15.92 14.79 15.32
C VAL A 142 16.45 15.86 14.37
N ILE A 143 16.68 15.51 13.10
CA ILE A 143 17.24 16.45 12.12
C ILE A 143 16.22 17.55 11.79
N VAL A 144 14.96 17.17 11.52
CA VAL A 144 13.90 18.13 11.22
C VAL A 144 13.66 19.07 12.40
N ALA A 145 13.59 18.57 13.63
CA ALA A 145 13.41 19.39 14.81
C ALA A 145 14.58 20.37 15.02
N SER A 146 15.82 19.89 14.86
CA SER A 146 17.03 20.70 15.01
C SER A 146 17.09 21.82 13.97
N LEU A 147 16.84 21.50 12.70
CA LEU A 147 16.83 22.48 11.62
C LEU A 147 15.64 23.45 11.74
N THR A 148 14.48 22.97 12.19
CA THR A 148 13.34 23.84 12.48
C THR A 148 13.74 24.87 13.53
N ARG A 149 14.31 24.45 14.66
CA ARG A 149 14.77 25.35 15.71
C ARG A 149 15.84 26.33 15.23
N LEU A 150 16.78 25.87 14.39
CA LEU A 150 17.89 26.69 13.88
C LEU A 150 17.42 27.76 12.89
N TRP A 151 16.45 27.44 12.04
CA TRP A 151 16.00 28.33 10.95
C TRP A 151 14.68 29.05 11.25
N LEU A 152 14.05 28.79 12.40
CA LEU A 152 12.83 29.48 12.81
C LEU A 152 13.13 30.97 13.05
N PRO A 153 12.50 31.90 12.31
CA PRO A 153 12.72 33.34 12.53
C PRO A 153 12.08 33.80 13.85
N ASP A 154 12.40 35.01 14.30
CA ASP A 154 11.75 35.58 15.49
C ASP A 154 10.22 35.72 15.29
N PRO A 155 9.43 35.57 16.36
CA PRO A 155 7.98 35.60 16.27
C PRO A 155 7.48 36.99 15.84
N PRO A 156 6.51 37.08 14.90
CA PRO A 156 5.83 38.33 14.64
C PRO A 156 4.90 38.70 15.81
N GLU A 157 4.78 39.99 16.12
CA GLU A 157 4.13 40.53 17.34
C GLU A 157 2.69 40.06 17.63
N LYS A 158 1.92 39.60 16.63
CA LYS A 158 0.51 39.17 16.82
C LYS A 158 0.12 38.03 15.86
N MET A 159 0.24 36.77 16.27
CA MET A 159 -0.16 35.62 15.44
C MET A 159 -0.78 34.35 16.09
N PRO A 160 -1.11 34.24 17.40
CA PRO A 160 -1.53 32.95 17.97
C PRO A 160 -2.98 32.55 17.61
N LEU A 161 -3.96 33.46 17.68
CA LEU A 161 -5.38 33.10 17.59
C LEU A 161 -5.82 32.64 16.18
N LYS A 162 -5.27 33.26 15.12
CA LYS A 162 -5.69 32.98 13.74
C LYS A 162 -5.19 31.63 13.22
N LEU A 163 -4.04 31.15 13.70
CA LEU A 163 -3.51 29.85 13.29
C LEU A 163 -4.17 28.68 14.03
N MET A 164 -4.63 28.94 15.27
CA MET A 164 -5.36 27.97 16.07
C MET A 164 -6.68 27.55 15.39
N VAL A 165 -7.35 28.46 14.68
CA VAL A 165 -8.55 28.17 13.88
C VAL A 165 -8.26 27.14 12.78
N HIS A 166 -7.16 27.30 12.03
CA HIS A 166 -6.79 26.34 10.99
C HIS A 166 -6.47 24.95 11.55
N PHE A 167 -5.79 24.91 12.70
CA PHE A 167 -5.51 23.64 13.39
C PHE A 167 -6.81 22.96 13.85
N ILE A 168 -7.73 23.71 14.45
CA ILE A 168 -9.04 23.19 14.88
C ILE A 168 -9.86 22.71 13.67
N SER A 169 -9.93 23.49 12.59
CA SER A 169 -10.63 23.09 11.36
C SER A 169 -10.08 21.79 10.77
N LEU A 170 -8.74 21.66 10.72
CA LEU A 170 -8.09 20.45 10.23
C LEU A 170 -8.36 19.24 11.15
N MET A 171 -8.30 19.43 12.48
CA MET A 171 -8.66 18.38 13.45
C MET A 171 -10.11 17.91 13.27
N ILE A 172 -11.06 18.84 13.15
CA ILE A 172 -12.48 18.52 12.96
C ILE A 172 -12.68 17.74 11.67
N LEU A 173 -12.13 18.21 10.54
CA LEU A 173 -12.23 17.53 9.25
C LEU A 173 -11.62 16.12 9.31
N MET A 174 -10.49 15.94 10.00
CA MET A 174 -9.87 14.62 10.15
C MET A 174 -10.68 13.69 11.04
N VAL A 175 -11.29 14.17 12.14
CA VAL A 175 -12.16 13.34 12.98
C VAL A 175 -13.41 12.90 12.21
N ILE A 176 -14.02 13.79 11.44
CA ILE A 176 -15.17 13.47 10.58
C ILE A 176 -14.74 12.46 9.49
N GLY A 177 -13.59 12.71 8.84
CA GLY A 177 -13.01 11.83 7.83
C GLY A 177 -12.68 10.43 8.35
N ALA A 178 -12.06 10.33 9.51
CA ALA A 178 -11.74 9.05 10.16
C ALA A 178 -13.00 8.25 10.49
N LYS A 179 -14.07 8.93 10.95
CA LYS A 179 -15.38 8.28 11.21
C LYS A 179 -16.12 7.86 9.93
N SER A 180 -15.83 8.48 8.79
CA SER A 180 -16.51 8.20 7.52
C SER A 180 -15.97 6.96 6.76
N ASN A 181 -15.11 6.13 7.38
CA ASN A 181 -14.47 4.98 6.74
C ASN A 181 -13.77 5.35 5.41
N LEU A 182 -13.06 6.49 5.36
CA LEU A 182 -12.37 6.98 4.16
C LEU A 182 -11.42 5.94 3.51
N MET A 183 -10.97 4.95 4.28
CA MET A 183 -10.12 3.84 3.83
C MET A 183 -10.91 2.61 3.31
N ASN A 184 -12.21 2.75 3.04
CA ASN A 184 -13.01 1.69 2.41
C ASN A 184 -12.53 1.46 0.95
N ASP A 185 -12.39 0.19 0.56
CA ASP A 185 -12.02 -0.24 -0.79
C ASP A 185 -12.89 0.41 -1.88
N GLN A 186 -14.18 0.67 -1.60
CA GLN A 186 -15.09 1.31 -2.55
C GLN A 186 -14.73 2.76 -2.84
N ILE A 187 -14.33 3.54 -1.84
CA ILE A 187 -13.95 4.96 -2.01
C ILE A 187 -12.65 5.05 -2.80
N PHE A 188 -11.68 4.19 -2.50
CA PHE A 188 -10.44 4.09 -3.27
C PHE A 188 -10.72 3.75 -4.73
N LEU A 189 -11.55 2.72 -5.00
CA LEU A 189 -11.90 2.34 -6.36
C LEU A 189 -12.64 3.45 -7.10
N LYS A 190 -13.60 4.13 -6.46
CA LYS A 190 -14.32 5.27 -7.08
C LYS A 190 -13.37 6.42 -7.42
N THR A 191 -12.48 6.77 -6.48
CA THR A 191 -11.47 7.82 -6.68
C THR A 191 -10.54 7.45 -7.82
N ARG A 192 -9.99 6.24 -7.82
CA ARG A 192 -9.11 5.76 -8.89
C ARG A 192 -9.81 5.76 -10.25
N ASP A 193 -11.04 5.25 -10.32
CA ASP A 193 -11.77 5.13 -11.58
C ASP A 193 -12.09 6.51 -12.18
N ASN A 194 -12.49 7.49 -11.34
CA ASN A 194 -12.94 8.80 -11.80
C ASN A 194 -11.81 9.83 -11.92
N LEU A 195 -10.73 9.72 -11.13
CA LEU A 195 -9.64 10.69 -11.09
C LEU A 195 -8.37 10.18 -11.76
N LEU A 196 -8.03 8.89 -11.61
CA LEU A 196 -6.80 8.33 -12.14
C LEU A 196 -7.00 7.73 -13.52
N LEU A 197 -8.00 6.85 -13.69
CA LEU A 197 -8.20 6.11 -14.95
C LEU A 197 -8.99 6.88 -16.02
N SER A 198 -9.42 8.10 -15.72
CA SER A 198 -10.21 8.96 -16.61
C SER A 198 -9.37 9.89 -17.49
N ASN A 199 -8.07 10.04 -17.21
CA ASN A 199 -7.19 10.94 -17.94
C ASN A 199 -5.75 10.39 -18.04
N PRO A 200 -4.95 10.82 -19.04
CA PRO A 200 -3.62 10.26 -19.30
C PRO A 200 -2.61 10.43 -18.15
N VAL A 201 -2.66 11.54 -17.42
CA VAL A 201 -1.74 11.82 -16.30
C VAL A 201 -2.03 10.87 -15.14
N GLY A 202 -3.31 10.73 -14.79
CA GLY A 202 -3.77 9.80 -13.77
C GLY A 202 -3.43 8.34 -14.09
N ILE A 203 -3.54 7.95 -15.37
CA ILE A 203 -3.15 6.61 -15.83
C ILE A 203 -1.65 6.40 -15.59
N LYS A 204 -0.79 7.35 -15.98
CA LYS A 204 0.66 7.26 -15.72
C LYS A 204 0.99 7.16 -14.22
N LEU A 205 0.27 7.90 -13.37
CA LEU A 205 0.45 7.82 -11.91
C LEU A 205 0.02 6.45 -11.36
N ASN A 206 -1.11 5.92 -11.83
CA ASN A 206 -1.58 4.58 -11.52
C ASN A 206 -0.55 3.52 -11.95
N ASP A 207 0.01 3.66 -13.16
CA ASP A 207 0.99 2.74 -13.72
C ASP A 207 2.30 2.79 -12.92
N PHE A 208 2.74 3.99 -12.53
CA PHE A 208 3.87 4.15 -11.62
C PHE A 208 3.63 3.46 -10.28
N TYR A 209 2.46 3.69 -9.66
CA TYR A 209 2.08 3.08 -8.40
C TYR A 209 2.15 1.55 -8.49
N TYR A 210 1.44 0.94 -9.45
CA TYR A 210 1.46 -0.52 -9.60
C TYR A 210 2.81 -1.06 -10.09
N LYS A 211 3.64 -0.28 -10.78
CA LYS A 211 4.98 -0.73 -11.15
C LYS A 211 5.88 -0.89 -9.92
N TYR A 212 5.89 0.08 -9.00
CA TYR A 212 6.93 0.14 -7.95
C TYR A 212 6.48 -0.25 -6.54
N THR A 213 5.18 -0.33 -6.27
CA THR A 213 4.68 -0.56 -4.91
C THR A 213 4.95 -1.95 -4.36
N LEU A 214 5.08 -3.00 -5.19
CA LEU A 214 5.43 -4.34 -4.67
C LEU A 214 6.85 -4.42 -4.12
N TYR A 215 7.78 -3.66 -4.70
CA TYR A 215 9.15 -3.51 -4.19
C TYR A 215 9.12 -2.91 -2.79
N ALA A 216 8.40 -1.80 -2.62
CA ALA A 216 8.23 -1.15 -1.31
C ALA A 216 7.50 -2.06 -0.31
N ALA A 217 6.41 -2.69 -0.75
CA ALA A 217 5.56 -3.50 0.12
C ALA A 217 6.27 -4.76 0.63
N ARG A 218 7.32 -5.24 -0.03
CA ARG A 218 8.10 -6.39 0.45
C ARG A 218 8.76 -6.11 1.81
N LEU A 219 9.24 -4.88 2.04
CA LEU A 219 9.99 -4.46 3.23
C LEU A 219 9.30 -4.82 4.55
N PHE A 220 8.00 -4.56 4.63
CA PHE A 220 7.23 -4.66 5.87
C PHE A 220 6.15 -5.74 5.85
N LYS A 221 6.12 -6.63 4.86
CA LYS A 221 5.11 -7.70 4.78
C LYS A 221 5.33 -8.74 5.87
N SER A 222 4.27 -9.09 6.59
CA SER A 222 4.27 -10.24 7.50
C SER A 222 4.34 -11.55 6.71
N GLN A 223 4.68 -12.66 7.37
CA GLN A 223 4.76 -13.98 6.71
C GLN A 223 3.43 -14.38 6.05
N ASN A 224 2.29 -14.06 6.69
CA ASN A 224 0.96 -14.31 6.14
C ASN A 224 0.61 -13.43 4.92
N GLN A 225 1.24 -12.27 4.77
CA GLN A 225 1.00 -11.36 3.64
C GLN A 225 1.87 -11.68 2.42
N LYS A 226 2.92 -12.51 2.58
CA LYS A 226 3.76 -12.98 1.49
C LYS A 226 2.99 -13.98 0.62
N LEU A 227 3.18 -13.87 -0.70
CA LEU A 227 2.52 -14.75 -1.67
C LEU A 227 3.06 -16.18 -1.60
N ILE A 228 4.39 -16.28 -1.61
CA ILE A 228 5.17 -17.52 -1.52
C ILE A 228 6.15 -17.33 -0.36
N LYS A 229 6.32 -18.39 0.43
CA LYS A 229 7.27 -18.45 1.54
C LYS A 229 8.16 -19.67 1.35
N THR A 230 9.34 -19.63 1.94
CA THR A 230 10.36 -20.67 1.82
C THR A 230 10.57 -21.35 3.16
N CYS A 231 10.79 -22.66 3.16
CA CYS A 231 10.92 -23.45 4.37
C CYS A 231 11.97 -24.55 4.26
N SER A 232 12.72 -24.80 5.33
CA SER A 232 13.57 -25.98 5.45
C SER A 232 13.01 -26.97 6.47
N LEU A 233 13.04 -28.24 6.09
CA LEU A 233 12.73 -29.40 6.95
C LEU A 233 13.95 -30.31 7.15
N ALA A 234 15.15 -29.81 6.85
CA ALA A 234 16.36 -30.63 6.76
C ALA A 234 16.79 -31.30 8.07
N LEU A 235 16.31 -30.82 9.21
CA LEU A 235 16.64 -31.33 10.56
C LEU A 235 15.44 -32.05 11.19
N ILE A 236 14.69 -32.79 10.37
CA ILE A 236 13.64 -33.72 10.79
C ILE A 236 14.02 -35.10 10.26
N ASP A 237 14.52 -35.96 11.14
CA ASP A 237 15.02 -37.30 10.77
C ASP A 237 13.87 -38.28 10.45
N ASP A 238 12.67 -38.00 10.98
CA ASP A 238 11.47 -38.82 10.78
C ASP A 238 10.83 -38.53 9.41
N MET A 239 11.09 -39.42 8.44
CA MET A 239 10.63 -39.27 7.06
C MET A 239 9.11 -39.22 6.92
N ALA A 240 8.37 -40.07 7.64
CA ALA A 240 6.91 -40.09 7.57
C ALA A 240 6.30 -38.80 8.11
N LEU A 241 6.85 -38.26 9.21
CA LEU A 241 6.45 -36.95 9.72
C LEU A 241 6.81 -35.83 8.75
N ARG A 242 8.02 -35.85 8.19
CA ARG A 242 8.51 -34.84 7.24
C ARG A 242 7.61 -34.73 6.02
N GLU A 243 7.21 -35.83 5.40
CA GLU A 243 6.29 -35.83 4.25
C GLU A 243 4.92 -35.24 4.58
N ARG A 244 4.38 -35.55 5.78
CA ARG A 244 3.09 -34.99 6.24
C ARG A 244 3.18 -33.48 6.43
N ILE A 245 4.26 -33.00 7.05
CA ILE A 245 4.52 -31.58 7.25
C ILE A 245 4.69 -30.87 5.90
N GLU A 246 5.49 -31.43 4.98
CA GLU A 246 5.71 -30.89 3.64
C GLU A 246 4.39 -30.70 2.89
N LYS A 247 3.53 -31.72 2.86
CA LYS A 247 2.22 -31.64 2.20
C LYS A 247 1.34 -30.52 2.77
N ILE A 248 1.39 -30.31 4.09
CA ILE A 248 0.66 -29.22 4.76
C ILE A 248 1.25 -27.87 4.36
N LEU A 249 2.56 -27.72 4.39
CA LEU A 249 3.27 -26.48 4.07
C LEU A 249 3.04 -26.05 2.61
N LEU A 250 3.11 -26.97 1.65
CA LEU A 250 2.82 -26.68 0.23
C LEU A 250 1.36 -26.22 -0.01
N ASN A 251 0.41 -26.71 0.80
CA ASN A 251 -0.97 -26.21 0.76
C ASN A 251 -1.10 -24.77 1.29
N HIS A 252 -0.14 -24.32 2.09
CA HIS A 252 -0.06 -22.96 2.65
C HIS A 252 1.03 -22.10 1.99
N ASP A 253 1.49 -22.48 0.80
CA ASP A 253 2.48 -21.73 0.01
C ASP A 253 3.84 -21.56 0.71
N TYR A 254 4.21 -22.53 1.56
CA TYR A 254 5.58 -22.71 2.06
C TYR A 254 6.28 -23.78 1.23
N LEU A 255 7.29 -23.37 0.45
CA LEU A 255 8.04 -24.23 -0.46
C LEU A 255 9.26 -24.82 0.24
N ILE A 256 9.50 -26.10 0.02
CA ILE A 256 10.57 -26.82 0.73
C ILE A 256 11.88 -26.69 -0.03
N LEU A 257 12.82 -25.97 0.57
CA LEU A 257 14.18 -25.78 0.06
C LEU A 257 15.17 -26.72 0.76
N GLU A 258 16.34 -26.85 0.17
CA GLU A 258 17.44 -27.63 0.73
C GLU A 258 18.12 -26.90 1.91
N ARG A 259 19.00 -27.61 2.62
CA ARG A 259 19.70 -27.05 3.76
C ARG A 259 20.73 -26.03 3.29
N GLY A 260 20.73 -24.84 3.90
CA GLY A 260 21.67 -23.76 3.58
C GLY A 260 21.08 -22.69 2.67
N GLU A 261 19.95 -22.97 2.03
CA GLU A 261 19.20 -22.00 1.23
C GLU A 261 18.52 -20.93 2.10
N PRO A 262 18.25 -19.73 1.56
CA PRO A 262 17.58 -18.66 2.27
C PRO A 262 16.10 -19.01 2.51
N THR A 263 15.73 -19.26 3.77
CA THR A 263 14.36 -19.61 4.16
C THR A 263 13.62 -18.46 4.88
N ASP A 264 12.29 -18.51 4.88
CA ASP A 264 11.42 -17.69 5.73
C ASP A 264 11.07 -18.42 7.05
N LEU A 265 11.25 -19.74 7.08
CA LEU A 265 10.94 -20.62 8.20
C LEU A 265 11.82 -21.88 8.18
N ASP A 266 12.55 -22.15 9.26
CA ASP A 266 13.16 -23.46 9.49
C ASP A 266 12.37 -24.23 10.54
N ILE A 267 12.00 -25.48 10.24
CA ILE A 267 11.37 -26.38 11.21
C ILE A 267 12.34 -27.49 11.54
N ILE A 268 12.66 -27.62 12.83
CA ILE A 268 13.56 -28.64 13.35
C ILE A 268 12.85 -29.46 14.42
N LYS A 269 13.22 -30.74 14.56
CA LYS A 269 12.68 -31.63 15.61
C LYS A 269 13.71 -31.80 16.72
N ILE A 270 13.40 -31.38 17.95
CA ILE A 270 14.27 -31.57 19.12
C ILE A 270 13.42 -32.15 20.26
N ARG A 271 13.85 -33.27 20.85
CA ARG A 271 13.20 -33.92 22.01
C ARG A 271 11.68 -34.08 21.85
N GLY A 272 11.24 -34.51 20.67
CA GLY A 272 9.82 -34.72 20.36
C GLY A 272 8.99 -33.46 20.07
N ARG A 273 9.60 -32.27 20.10
CA ARG A 273 8.95 -30.99 19.75
C ARG A 273 9.40 -30.48 18.38
N LEU A 274 8.52 -29.74 17.73
CA LEU A 274 8.84 -28.95 16.54
C LEU A 274 9.17 -27.52 16.95
N ILE A 275 10.32 -27.03 16.50
CA ILE A 275 10.78 -25.67 16.75
C ILE A 275 10.78 -24.92 15.44
N PHE A 276 10.01 -23.83 15.38
CA PHE A 276 9.92 -22.93 14.24
C PHE A 276 10.91 -21.78 14.44
N LYS A 277 11.85 -21.65 13.51
CA LYS A 277 12.95 -20.70 13.58
C LYS A 277 12.98 -19.75 12.37
N ILE A 278 13.58 -18.58 12.60
CA ILE A 278 14.05 -17.70 11.53
C ILE A 278 15.54 -17.50 11.75
N GLN A 279 16.35 -18.03 10.83
CA GLN A 279 17.80 -18.09 11.02
C GLN A 279 18.13 -18.83 12.33
N VAL A 280 18.79 -18.16 13.27
CA VAL A 280 19.16 -18.72 14.58
C VAL A 280 18.09 -18.55 15.67
N TRP A 281 17.06 -17.74 15.42
CA TRP A 281 16.09 -17.33 16.44
C TRP A 281 14.90 -18.28 16.51
N THR A 282 14.62 -18.83 17.69
CA THR A 282 13.39 -19.58 17.98
C THR A 282 12.21 -18.62 18.13
N ILE A 283 11.17 -18.82 17.32
CA ILE A 283 9.96 -17.96 17.32
C ILE A 283 8.79 -18.67 18.00
N LEU A 284 8.63 -19.97 17.74
CA LEU A 284 7.51 -20.76 18.23
C LEU A 284 7.93 -22.22 18.45
N GLU A 285 7.46 -22.81 19.54
CA GLU A 285 7.60 -24.23 19.84
C GLU A 285 6.21 -24.87 19.89
N THR A 286 6.07 -26.07 19.33
CA THR A 286 4.82 -26.84 19.34
C THR A 286 5.12 -28.34 19.24
N THR A 287 4.10 -29.19 19.31
CA THR A 287 4.22 -30.63 19.10
C THR A 287 3.83 -31.01 17.66
N PRO A 288 4.35 -32.13 17.12
CA PRO A 288 3.89 -32.64 15.83
C PRO A 288 2.37 -32.82 15.77
N GLY A 289 1.75 -33.39 16.81
CA GLY A 289 0.31 -33.63 16.84
C GLY A 289 -0.52 -32.35 16.77
N GLU A 290 -0.12 -31.33 17.53
CA GLU A 290 -0.79 -30.03 17.53
C GLU A 290 -0.66 -29.31 16.17
N PHE A 291 0.54 -29.29 15.59
CA PHE A 291 0.75 -28.70 14.26
C PHE A 291 -0.07 -29.41 13.18
N LEU A 292 -0.11 -30.74 13.20
CA LEU A 292 -0.87 -31.53 12.23
C LEU A 292 -2.38 -31.33 12.37
N ARG A 293 -2.89 -31.07 13.58
CA ARG A 293 -4.31 -30.81 13.85
C ARG A 293 -4.74 -29.41 13.43
N SER A 294 -3.91 -28.39 13.72
CA SER A 294 -4.26 -26.98 13.55
C SER A 294 -3.17 -26.18 12.81
N PRO A 295 -2.77 -26.58 11.59
CA PRO A 295 -1.60 -25.98 10.93
C PRO A 295 -1.79 -24.50 10.61
N ARG A 296 -3.01 -24.08 10.28
CA ARG A 296 -3.32 -22.67 9.98
C ARG A 296 -3.08 -21.76 11.17
N GLU A 297 -3.56 -22.16 12.35
CA GLU A 297 -3.41 -21.36 13.56
C GLU A 297 -1.95 -21.29 13.99
N ILE A 298 -1.21 -22.40 13.95
CA ILE A 298 0.22 -22.42 14.29
C ILE A 298 1.04 -21.55 13.32
N LEU A 299 0.80 -21.64 12.00
CA LEU A 299 1.47 -20.78 11.02
C LEU A 299 1.09 -19.31 11.19
N LYS A 300 -0.16 -19.02 11.60
CA LYS A 300 -0.60 -17.67 11.91
C LYS A 300 0.11 -17.12 13.14
N MET A 301 0.18 -17.88 14.23
CA MET A 301 0.93 -17.52 15.44
C MET A 301 2.42 -17.30 15.13
N PHE A 302 3.04 -18.16 14.32
CA PHE A 302 4.41 -17.96 13.86
C PHE A 302 4.56 -16.65 13.09
N SER A 303 3.64 -16.36 12.16
CA SER A 303 3.66 -15.09 11.43
C SER A 303 3.48 -13.87 12.33
N GLU A 304 2.64 -13.94 13.36
CA GLU A 304 2.39 -12.82 14.28
C GLU A 304 3.59 -12.56 15.18
N ARG A 305 4.18 -13.62 15.76
CA ARG A 305 5.35 -13.52 16.64
C ARG A 305 6.64 -13.14 15.91
N SER A 306 6.72 -13.37 14.60
CA SER A 306 7.88 -12.97 13.78
C SER A 306 7.77 -11.57 13.17
N ASP A 307 6.63 -10.89 13.34
CA ASP A 307 6.33 -9.64 12.65
C ASP A 307 6.86 -8.40 13.39
N LYS A 308 8.06 -7.97 13.01
CA LYS A 308 8.71 -6.78 13.59
C LYS A 308 8.17 -5.45 13.07
N TYR A 309 7.26 -5.45 12.09
CA TYR A 309 6.82 -4.25 11.37
C TYR A 309 5.36 -3.86 11.66
N VAL A 310 4.72 -4.45 12.68
CA VAL A 310 3.32 -4.16 13.04
C VAL A 310 3.08 -2.67 13.24
N PHE A 311 3.86 -2.02 14.12
CA PHE A 311 3.70 -0.59 14.37
C PHE A 311 4.06 0.24 13.13
N PHE A 312 5.14 -0.10 12.41
CA PHE A 312 5.55 0.60 11.19
C PHE A 312 4.46 0.59 10.12
N ARG A 313 3.82 -0.57 9.89
CA ARG A 313 2.68 -0.70 8.97
C ARG A 313 1.51 0.15 9.44
N LYS A 314 1.09 0.05 10.70
CA LYS A 314 -0.01 0.85 11.26
C LYS A 314 0.24 2.35 11.08
N PHE A 315 1.46 2.80 11.39
CA PHE A 315 1.86 4.20 11.20
C PHE A 315 1.88 4.60 9.72
N THR A 316 2.29 3.71 8.82
CA THR A 316 2.20 3.96 7.37
C THR A 316 0.75 4.15 6.91
N PHE A 317 -0.17 3.30 7.39
CA PHE A 317 -1.60 3.45 7.10
C PHE A 317 -2.18 4.74 7.68
N LEU A 318 -1.79 5.11 8.89
CA LEU A 318 -2.14 6.41 9.48
C LEU A 318 -1.59 7.57 8.64
N SER A 319 -0.35 7.46 8.18
CA SER A 319 0.28 8.48 7.33
C SER A 319 -0.44 8.65 5.99
N LEU A 320 -0.91 7.55 5.39
CA LEU A 320 -1.73 7.58 4.16
C LEU A 320 -3.06 8.34 4.34
N LEU A 321 -3.58 8.42 5.56
CA LEU A 321 -4.76 9.23 5.88
C LEU A 321 -4.37 10.69 6.18
N LEU A 322 -3.36 10.90 7.03
CA LEU A 322 -2.97 12.22 7.50
C LEU A 322 -2.36 13.09 6.40
N VAL A 323 -1.42 12.55 5.64
CA VAL A 323 -0.60 13.32 4.69
C VAL A 323 -1.43 13.93 3.56
N PRO A 324 -2.29 13.16 2.84
CA PRO A 324 -3.12 13.75 1.79
C PRO A 324 -4.11 14.77 2.36
N SER A 325 -4.67 14.51 3.55
CA SER A 325 -5.60 15.43 4.21
C SER A 325 -4.95 16.78 4.54
N VAL A 326 -3.77 16.76 5.14
CA VAL A 326 -2.99 17.96 5.46
C VAL A 326 -2.55 18.68 4.18
N THR A 327 -2.02 17.94 3.22
CA THR A 327 -1.51 18.52 1.97
C THR A 327 -2.62 19.17 1.16
N LEU A 328 -3.78 18.52 1.05
CA LEU A 328 -4.95 19.05 0.36
C LEU A 328 -5.49 20.30 1.06
N TYR A 329 -5.61 20.28 2.38
CA TYR A 329 -6.04 21.45 3.15
C TYR A 329 -5.10 22.63 2.94
N VAL A 330 -3.78 22.43 3.09
CA VAL A 330 -2.77 23.49 2.92
C VAL A 330 -2.74 23.99 1.48
N GLY A 331 -2.82 23.10 0.49
CA GLY A 331 -2.84 23.47 -0.93
C GLY A 331 -4.04 24.35 -1.27
N ILE A 332 -5.25 23.92 -0.89
CA ILE A 332 -6.48 24.70 -1.07
C ILE A 332 -6.37 26.04 -0.34
N TYR A 333 -5.87 26.03 0.90
CA TYR A 333 -5.69 27.25 1.70
C TYR A 333 -4.79 28.26 1.00
N VAL A 334 -3.62 27.83 0.51
CA VAL A 334 -2.66 28.71 -0.16
C VAL A 334 -3.27 29.33 -1.41
N VAL A 335 -3.98 28.54 -2.23
CA VAL A 335 -4.65 29.04 -3.44
C VAL A 335 -5.68 30.11 -3.10
N PHE A 336 -6.62 29.82 -2.20
CA PHE A 336 -7.63 30.80 -1.81
C PHE A 336 -7.03 32.01 -1.11
N ARG A 337 -5.94 31.83 -0.36
CA ARG A 337 -5.24 32.92 0.31
C ARG A 337 -4.62 33.89 -0.67
N ILE A 338 -4.02 33.37 -1.75
CA ILE A 338 -3.44 34.17 -2.84
C ILE A 338 -4.57 34.91 -3.58
N LEU A 339 -5.61 34.19 -4.00
CA LEU A 339 -6.74 34.77 -4.73
C LEU A 339 -7.44 35.88 -3.94
N SER A 340 -7.76 35.62 -2.67
CA SER A 340 -8.39 36.62 -1.79
C SER A 340 -7.44 37.78 -1.45
N GLY A 341 -6.13 37.55 -1.53
CA GLY A 341 -5.10 38.54 -1.25
C GLY A 341 -5.06 39.69 -2.27
N PHE A 342 -5.56 39.49 -3.48
CA PHE A 342 -5.68 40.56 -4.48
C PHE A 342 -6.74 41.60 -4.13
N PHE A 343 -7.75 41.21 -3.35
CA PHE A 343 -8.94 42.04 -3.10
C PHE A 343 -9.04 42.55 -1.66
N MET A 344 -8.34 41.93 -0.71
CA MET A 344 -8.56 42.17 0.71
C MET A 344 -7.26 42.26 1.52
N LYS A 345 -7.35 42.92 2.69
CA LYS A 345 -6.25 42.97 3.65
C LYS A 345 -5.81 41.56 4.07
N PRO A 346 -4.51 41.35 4.38
CA PRO A 346 -3.97 40.02 4.67
C PRO A 346 -4.71 39.22 5.74
N ALA A 347 -5.22 39.90 6.77
CA ALA A 347 -5.98 39.26 7.84
C ALA A 347 -7.29 38.65 7.35
N SER A 348 -8.08 39.43 6.58
CA SER A 348 -9.39 39.01 6.08
C SER A 348 -9.26 37.89 5.05
N ALA A 349 -8.27 37.99 4.16
CA ALA A 349 -7.99 36.96 3.17
C ALA A 349 -7.57 35.61 3.80
N SER A 350 -6.88 35.61 4.94
CA SER A 350 -6.57 34.37 5.68
C SER A 350 -7.80 33.72 6.29
N VAL A 351 -8.69 34.51 6.89
CA VAL A 351 -9.94 33.99 7.47
C VAL A 351 -10.84 33.43 6.37
N LEU A 352 -11.01 34.17 5.28
CA LEU A 352 -11.84 33.76 4.15
C LEU A 352 -11.33 32.45 3.52
N ALA A 353 -10.02 32.33 3.29
CA ALA A 353 -9.42 31.09 2.81
C ALA A 353 -9.65 29.91 3.78
N GLY A 354 -9.57 30.14 5.09
CA GLY A 354 -9.88 29.13 6.11
C GLY A 354 -11.32 28.63 6.06
N ILE A 355 -12.28 29.56 5.90
CA ILE A 355 -13.71 29.24 5.75
C ILE A 355 -13.93 28.41 4.49
N PHE A 356 -13.37 28.82 3.35
CA PHE A 356 -13.49 28.04 2.10
C PHE A 356 -12.89 26.64 2.24
N CYS A 357 -11.71 26.49 2.85
CA CYS A 357 -11.13 25.17 3.13
C CYS A 357 -12.06 24.30 3.97
N PHE A 358 -12.67 24.87 5.01
CA PHE A 358 -13.59 24.14 5.88
C PHE A 358 -14.85 23.72 5.12
N ILE A 359 -15.47 24.61 4.35
CA ILE A 359 -16.66 24.33 3.54
C ILE A 359 -16.37 23.26 2.48
N ILE A 360 -15.27 23.38 1.74
CA ILE A 360 -14.87 22.41 0.71
C ILE A 360 -14.56 21.06 1.37
N GLY A 361 -13.79 21.06 2.46
CA GLY A 361 -13.47 19.84 3.19
C GLY A 361 -14.74 19.14 3.72
N LEU A 362 -15.67 19.90 4.28
CA LEU A 362 -16.95 19.38 4.77
C LEU A 362 -17.81 18.87 3.61
N SER A 363 -17.88 19.60 2.50
CA SER A 363 -18.62 19.20 1.29
C SER A 363 -18.09 17.89 0.71
N LEU A 364 -16.76 17.74 0.60
CA LEU A 364 -16.13 16.49 0.16
C LEU A 364 -16.47 15.32 1.10
N LEU A 365 -16.41 15.52 2.41
CA LEU A 365 -16.73 14.49 3.40
C LEU A 365 -18.22 14.11 3.38
N LEU A 366 -19.12 15.10 3.23
CA LEU A 366 -20.55 14.85 3.11
C LEU A 366 -20.87 14.12 1.80
N SER A 367 -20.26 14.53 0.68
CA SER A 367 -20.43 13.84 -0.61
C SER A 367 -19.98 12.38 -0.55
N LEU A 368 -18.87 12.08 0.15
CA LEU A 368 -18.43 10.70 0.37
C LEU A 368 -19.36 9.90 1.27
N ARG A 369 -20.05 10.55 2.21
CA ARG A 369 -20.97 9.90 3.17
C ARG A 369 -22.35 9.62 2.58
N PHE A 370 -22.84 10.53 1.72
CA PHE A 370 -24.18 10.47 1.13
C PHE A 370 -24.19 9.97 -0.32
N ASP A 371 -23.11 9.34 -0.78
CA ASP A 371 -23.05 8.66 -2.07
C ASP A 371 -23.94 7.40 -2.01
N THR A 372 -25.24 7.57 -2.20
CA THR A 372 -26.19 6.47 -2.38
C THR A 372 -25.92 5.84 -3.74
N GLU A 373 -25.45 4.58 -3.76
CA GLU A 373 -25.42 3.79 -4.99
C GLU A 373 -26.82 3.79 -5.60
N GLU A 374 -26.94 4.30 -6.83
CA GLU A 374 -28.19 4.29 -7.61
C GLU A 374 -28.73 2.85 -7.66
N TYR A 375 -29.97 2.67 -7.21
CA TYR A 375 -30.64 1.38 -7.31
C TYR A 375 -31.09 1.18 -8.74
N ILE A 376 -30.42 0.26 -9.44
CA ILE A 376 -30.76 -0.09 -10.83
C ILE A 376 -31.64 -1.35 -10.81
N GLU A 377 -32.81 -1.31 -11.45
CA GLU A 377 -33.65 -2.49 -11.59
C GLU A 377 -33.05 -3.50 -12.58
N THR A 378 -33.38 -4.79 -12.43
CA THR A 378 -32.80 -5.83 -13.31
C THR A 378 -33.26 -5.67 -14.76
N THR A 379 -34.48 -5.13 -14.97
CA THR A 379 -35.09 -4.80 -16.26
C THR A 379 -34.34 -3.70 -16.99
N GLU A 380 -33.81 -2.72 -16.27
CA GLU A 380 -33.09 -1.56 -16.82
C GLU A 380 -31.62 -1.85 -17.13
N LEU A 381 -31.09 -3.00 -16.71
CA LEU A 381 -29.66 -3.31 -16.89
C LEU A 381 -29.24 -3.34 -18.36
N ALA A 382 -30.11 -3.78 -19.27
CA ALA A 382 -29.83 -3.76 -20.70
C ALA A 382 -29.63 -2.32 -21.19
N ASP A 383 -30.56 -1.43 -20.86
CA ASP A 383 -30.52 -0.01 -21.24
C ASP A 383 -29.29 0.70 -20.67
N TYR A 384 -28.94 0.42 -19.41
CA TYR A 384 -27.75 0.99 -18.79
C TYR A 384 -26.45 0.50 -19.45
N LEU A 385 -26.38 -0.77 -19.87
CA LEU A 385 -25.21 -1.32 -20.58
C LEU A 385 -25.09 -0.76 -22.00
N GLU A 386 -26.19 -0.31 -22.61
CA GLU A 386 -26.24 0.27 -23.95
C GLU A 386 -26.16 1.80 -23.97
N SER A 387 -26.27 2.45 -22.81
CA SER A 387 -26.14 3.90 -22.68
C SER A 387 -24.81 4.41 -23.22
N ASP A 388 -24.81 5.58 -23.88
CA ASP A 388 -23.59 6.27 -24.31
C ASP A 388 -22.70 6.71 -23.14
N ASN A 389 -23.27 6.87 -21.95
CA ASN A 389 -22.54 7.27 -20.76
C ASN A 389 -21.82 6.08 -20.11
N TRP A 390 -20.48 6.08 -20.17
CA TRP A 390 -19.64 5.02 -19.59
C TRP A 390 -19.84 4.86 -18.07
N HIS A 391 -20.22 5.91 -17.34
CA HIS A 391 -20.54 5.80 -15.91
C HIS A 391 -21.78 4.94 -15.66
N ARG A 392 -22.82 5.05 -16.52
CA ARG A 392 -24.03 4.21 -16.45
C ARG A 392 -23.69 2.75 -16.75
N ARG A 393 -22.88 2.51 -17.80
CA ARG A 393 -22.39 1.16 -18.13
C ARG A 393 -21.60 0.55 -16.96
N VAL A 394 -20.69 1.31 -16.33
CA VAL A 394 -19.98 0.86 -15.11
C VAL A 394 -20.92 0.58 -13.94
N ALA A 395 -21.93 1.43 -13.71
CA ALA A 395 -22.91 1.21 -12.66
C ALA A 395 -23.68 -0.10 -12.86
N ALA A 396 -24.12 -0.39 -14.09
CA ALA A 396 -24.72 -1.68 -14.44
C ALA A 396 -23.78 -2.86 -14.20
N LEU A 397 -22.51 -2.77 -14.61
CA LEU A 397 -21.53 -3.84 -14.38
C LEU A 397 -21.28 -4.10 -12.88
N LYS A 398 -21.24 -3.03 -12.07
CA LYS A 398 -21.16 -3.15 -10.61
C LYS A 398 -22.39 -3.84 -10.04
N THR A 399 -23.60 -3.48 -10.50
CA THR A 399 -24.85 -4.12 -10.08
C THR A 399 -24.90 -5.59 -10.48
N ILE A 400 -24.52 -5.93 -11.72
CA ILE A 400 -24.44 -7.31 -12.22
C ILE A 400 -23.49 -8.13 -11.36
N ARG A 401 -22.29 -7.62 -11.05
CA ARG A 401 -21.34 -8.29 -10.16
C ARG A 401 -21.91 -8.47 -8.75
N LYS A 402 -22.45 -7.41 -8.15
CA LYS A 402 -22.96 -7.38 -6.77
C LYS A 402 -24.09 -8.38 -6.58
N ARG A 403 -25.02 -8.42 -7.55
CA ARG A 403 -26.19 -9.33 -7.57
C ARG A 403 -25.89 -10.69 -8.21
N ARG A 404 -24.66 -10.92 -8.69
CA ARG A 404 -24.23 -12.15 -9.39
C ARG A 404 -25.14 -12.52 -10.57
N ILE A 405 -25.59 -11.53 -11.32
CA ILE A 405 -26.38 -11.74 -12.53
C ILE A 405 -25.44 -12.25 -13.63
N ASP A 406 -25.87 -13.23 -14.42
CA ASP A 406 -25.06 -13.74 -15.52
C ASP A 406 -25.01 -12.70 -16.66
N ILE A 407 -23.83 -12.10 -16.87
CA ILE A 407 -23.59 -11.10 -17.92
C ILE A 407 -23.92 -11.62 -19.32
N SER A 408 -23.91 -12.94 -19.54
CA SER A 408 -24.28 -13.53 -20.84
C SER A 408 -25.72 -13.27 -21.26
N LYS A 409 -26.59 -12.84 -20.34
CA LYS A 409 -27.95 -12.36 -20.64
C LYS A 409 -27.99 -11.04 -21.41
N PHE A 410 -26.87 -10.32 -21.49
CA PHE A 410 -26.79 -8.99 -22.11
C PHE A 410 -25.73 -8.99 -23.22
N PRO A 411 -26.00 -9.53 -24.41
CA PRO A 411 -24.99 -9.70 -25.47
C PRO A 411 -24.22 -8.42 -25.85
N SER A 412 -24.81 -7.25 -25.61
CA SER A 412 -24.20 -5.93 -25.78
C SER A 412 -22.93 -5.69 -24.94
N TYR A 413 -22.66 -6.51 -23.91
CA TYR A 413 -21.41 -6.42 -23.13
C TYR A 413 -20.16 -6.58 -24.01
N THR A 414 -20.27 -7.23 -25.16
CA THR A 414 -19.15 -7.42 -26.10
C THR A 414 -18.59 -6.09 -26.60
N LYS A 415 -19.45 -5.08 -26.83
CA LYS A 415 -19.01 -3.71 -27.17
C LYS A 415 -18.15 -3.10 -26.07
N ILE A 416 -18.45 -3.40 -24.81
CA ILE A 416 -17.72 -2.87 -23.65
C ILE A 416 -16.30 -3.45 -23.57
N MET A 417 -16.06 -4.65 -24.12
CA MET A 417 -14.70 -5.22 -24.18
C MET A 417 -13.73 -4.36 -25.00
N GLU A 418 -14.26 -3.61 -25.97
CA GLU A 418 -13.49 -2.76 -26.88
C GLU A 418 -13.56 -1.27 -26.46
N SER A 419 -14.20 -0.96 -25.34
CA SER A 419 -14.35 0.42 -24.85
C SER A 419 -12.98 1.08 -24.64
N PRO A 420 -12.79 2.36 -24.98
CA PRO A 420 -11.57 3.10 -24.64
C PRO A 420 -11.41 3.29 -23.11
N HIS A 421 -12.50 3.19 -22.35
CA HIS A 421 -12.49 3.43 -20.90
C HIS A 421 -12.04 2.19 -20.12
N ILE A 422 -10.85 2.27 -19.53
CA ILE A 422 -10.30 1.23 -18.64
C ILE A 422 -11.27 0.82 -17.53
N PRO A 423 -12.00 1.76 -16.86
CA PRO A 423 -13.02 1.41 -15.87
C PRO A 423 -14.02 0.36 -16.34
N GLU A 424 -14.48 0.48 -17.57
CA GLU A 424 -15.49 -0.40 -18.13
C GLU A 424 -14.96 -1.81 -18.35
N ARG A 425 -13.81 -1.93 -19.03
CA ARG A 425 -13.20 -3.23 -19.34
C ARG A 425 -12.85 -4.00 -18.07
N TYR A 426 -12.33 -3.32 -17.04
CA TYR A 426 -11.98 -4.00 -15.79
C TYR A 426 -13.22 -4.40 -14.97
N TRP A 427 -14.26 -3.56 -14.91
CA TRP A 427 -15.51 -3.93 -14.23
C TRP A 427 -16.25 -5.04 -14.98
N LEU A 428 -16.15 -5.07 -16.31
CA LEU A 428 -16.67 -6.15 -17.13
C LEU A 428 -16.01 -7.47 -16.81
N ALA A 429 -14.66 -7.53 -16.79
CA ALA A 429 -13.93 -8.72 -16.36
C ALA A 429 -14.41 -9.20 -14.98
N ARG A 430 -14.60 -8.28 -14.03
CA ARG A 430 -15.10 -8.60 -12.69
C ARG A 430 -16.52 -9.14 -12.69
N ALA A 431 -17.42 -8.62 -13.53
CA ALA A 431 -18.79 -9.12 -13.67
C ALA A 431 -18.83 -10.52 -14.32
N MET A 432 -17.98 -10.75 -15.32
CA MET A 432 -17.85 -12.04 -16.02
C MET A 432 -17.44 -13.20 -15.10
N GLY A 433 -16.78 -12.92 -13.97
CA GLY A 433 -16.37 -13.93 -12.98
C GLY A 433 -17.52 -14.74 -12.37
N GLY A 434 -18.75 -14.20 -12.38
CA GLY A 434 -19.96 -14.88 -11.90
C GLY A 434 -20.71 -15.67 -12.99
N SER A 435 -20.34 -15.53 -14.26
CA SER A 435 -21.03 -16.19 -15.38
C SER A 435 -20.68 -17.67 -15.47
N ARG A 436 -21.62 -18.50 -15.94
CA ARG A 436 -21.37 -19.90 -16.29
C ARG A 436 -21.24 -20.16 -17.79
N SER A 437 -21.45 -19.12 -18.61
CA SER A 437 -21.38 -19.24 -20.07
C SER A 437 -19.98 -19.65 -20.56
N PRO A 438 -19.88 -20.65 -21.47
CA PRO A 438 -18.63 -20.99 -22.15
C PRO A 438 -18.08 -19.85 -23.02
N LYS A 439 -18.95 -19.04 -23.65
CA LYS A 439 -18.53 -17.88 -24.44
C LYS A 439 -17.78 -16.86 -23.56
N VAL A 440 -18.38 -16.54 -22.40
CA VAL A 440 -17.79 -15.60 -21.43
C VAL A 440 -16.42 -16.08 -20.92
N TYR A 441 -16.20 -17.40 -20.81
CA TYR A 441 -14.87 -17.93 -20.49
C TYR A 441 -13.80 -17.49 -21.50
N TYR A 442 -14.09 -17.65 -22.80
CA TYR A 442 -13.16 -17.25 -23.85
C TYR A 442 -12.99 -15.73 -23.93
N ASP A 443 -14.05 -14.97 -23.66
CA ASP A 443 -13.97 -13.51 -23.60
C ASP A 443 -13.10 -13.03 -22.42
N ILE A 444 -13.13 -13.69 -21.26
CA ILE A 444 -12.17 -13.42 -20.17
C ILE A 444 -10.73 -13.72 -20.61
N LEU A 445 -10.51 -14.80 -21.39
CA LEU A 445 -9.16 -15.12 -21.88
C LEU A 445 -8.61 -14.05 -22.81
N LYS A 446 -9.46 -13.40 -23.63
CA LYS A 446 -9.07 -12.26 -24.47
C LYS A 446 -8.63 -11.06 -23.61
N LEU A 447 -9.32 -10.79 -22.49
CA LEU A 447 -8.95 -9.71 -21.57
C LEU A 447 -7.61 -9.92 -20.84
N LEU A 448 -6.98 -11.10 -20.95
CA LEU A 448 -5.60 -11.31 -20.50
C LEU A 448 -4.57 -10.65 -21.42
N ASP A 449 -4.96 -10.21 -22.61
CA ASP A 449 -4.14 -9.48 -23.57
C ASP A 449 -4.45 -7.96 -23.57
N ASP A 450 -5.26 -7.47 -22.62
CA ASP A 450 -5.56 -6.04 -22.51
C ASP A 450 -4.29 -5.22 -22.23
N PRO A 451 -4.09 -4.07 -22.90
CA PRO A 451 -2.92 -3.22 -22.66
C PRO A 451 -2.88 -2.66 -21.24
N ASN A 452 -4.03 -2.54 -20.56
CA ASN A 452 -4.09 -2.07 -19.19
C ASN A 452 -4.10 -3.23 -18.20
N PHE A 453 -3.07 -3.29 -17.37
CA PHE A 453 -2.90 -4.36 -16.39
C PHE A 453 -4.05 -4.45 -15.37
N ASN A 454 -4.81 -3.38 -15.07
CA ASN A 454 -5.95 -3.46 -14.15
C ASN A 454 -7.05 -4.38 -14.70
N VAL A 455 -7.20 -4.41 -16.03
CA VAL A 455 -8.10 -5.32 -16.74
C VAL A 455 -7.55 -6.73 -16.66
N VAL A 456 -6.27 -6.93 -16.94
CA VAL A 456 -5.58 -8.23 -16.84
C VAL A 456 -5.71 -8.85 -15.44
N TYR A 457 -5.49 -8.08 -14.37
CA TYR A 457 -5.66 -8.53 -12.99
C TYR A 457 -7.10 -8.95 -12.70
N SER A 458 -8.06 -8.18 -13.23
CA SER A 458 -9.48 -8.44 -13.08
C SER A 458 -9.90 -9.70 -13.85
N ALA A 459 -9.28 -9.98 -15.00
CA ALA A 459 -9.47 -11.20 -15.76
C ALA A 459 -8.93 -12.43 -15.03
N PHE A 460 -7.72 -12.39 -14.44
CA PHE A 460 -7.24 -13.47 -13.57
C PHE A 460 -8.15 -13.69 -12.36
N TYR A 461 -8.59 -12.60 -11.73
CA TYR A 461 -9.55 -12.68 -10.63
C TYR A 461 -10.84 -13.39 -11.06
N ALA A 462 -11.37 -13.08 -12.24
CA ALA A 462 -12.56 -13.70 -12.82
C ALA A 462 -12.34 -15.20 -13.12
N LEU A 463 -11.21 -15.59 -13.72
CA LEU A 463 -10.87 -17.01 -13.94
C LEU A 463 -10.83 -17.78 -12.62
N GLY A 464 -10.21 -17.21 -11.58
CA GLY A 464 -10.17 -17.81 -10.25
C GLY A 464 -11.55 -17.90 -9.59
N GLN A 465 -12.47 -16.98 -9.87
CA GLN A 465 -13.86 -17.06 -9.38
C GLN A 465 -14.66 -18.16 -10.08
N ARG A 466 -14.49 -18.31 -11.40
CA ARG A 466 -15.19 -19.32 -12.20
C ARG A 466 -14.83 -20.75 -11.82
N GLY A 467 -13.61 -20.99 -11.33
CA GLY A 467 -13.21 -22.31 -10.81
C GLY A 467 -12.84 -23.34 -11.90
N GLU A 468 -12.80 -22.94 -13.17
CA GLU A 468 -12.53 -23.84 -14.29
C GLU A 468 -11.03 -24.20 -14.40
N LYS A 469 -10.66 -25.42 -13.99
CA LYS A 469 -9.26 -25.90 -13.97
C LYS A 469 -8.56 -25.88 -15.32
N LYS A 470 -9.29 -25.92 -16.45
CA LYS A 470 -8.69 -25.78 -17.80
C LYS A 470 -7.92 -24.47 -18.00
N ALA A 471 -8.19 -23.43 -17.18
CA ALA A 471 -7.41 -22.20 -17.22
C ALA A 471 -5.98 -22.33 -16.67
N VAL A 472 -5.66 -23.37 -15.90
CA VAL A 472 -4.37 -23.53 -15.20
C VAL A 472 -3.19 -23.39 -16.16
N GLY A 473 -3.18 -24.12 -17.29
CA GLY A 473 -2.07 -24.06 -18.24
C GLY A 473 -1.85 -22.67 -18.84
N LYS A 474 -2.93 -21.96 -19.18
CA LYS A 474 -2.84 -20.58 -19.69
C LYS A 474 -2.33 -19.61 -18.63
N ILE A 475 -2.77 -19.76 -17.37
CA ILE A 475 -2.32 -18.92 -16.26
C ILE A 475 -0.82 -19.16 -15.96
N LEU A 476 -0.37 -20.42 -15.97
CA LEU A 476 1.05 -20.76 -15.80
C LEU A 476 1.91 -20.13 -16.89
N ARG A 477 1.51 -20.25 -18.17
CA ARG A 477 2.21 -19.61 -19.29
C ARG A 477 2.33 -18.10 -19.09
N ARG A 478 1.27 -17.43 -18.61
CA ARG A 478 1.31 -15.99 -18.32
C ARG A 478 2.26 -15.64 -17.19
N ILE A 479 2.30 -16.43 -16.11
CA ILE A 479 3.26 -16.21 -15.02
C ILE A 479 4.69 -16.30 -15.55
N ARG A 480 5.00 -17.25 -16.44
CA ARG A 480 6.36 -17.43 -16.98
C ARG A 480 6.79 -16.36 -17.97
N THR A 481 5.85 -15.72 -18.67
CA THR A 481 6.16 -14.80 -19.79
C THR A 481 5.90 -13.32 -19.48
N SER A 482 5.18 -13.02 -18.40
CA SER A 482 4.89 -11.64 -18.01
C SER A 482 6.11 -10.98 -17.37
N ASP A 483 6.43 -9.77 -17.80
CA ASP A 483 7.41 -8.85 -17.20
C ASP A 483 6.80 -7.96 -16.09
N ASN A 484 5.49 -8.10 -15.83
CA ASN A 484 4.78 -7.34 -14.81
C ASN A 484 4.56 -8.18 -13.54
N TRP A 485 5.11 -7.73 -12.41
CA TRP A 485 5.03 -8.43 -11.13
C TRP A 485 3.58 -8.59 -10.60
N TYR A 486 2.75 -7.55 -10.72
CA TYR A 486 1.36 -7.65 -10.27
C TYR A 486 0.55 -8.62 -11.13
N VAL A 487 0.79 -8.68 -12.45
CA VAL A 487 0.15 -9.67 -13.34
C VAL A 487 0.42 -11.07 -12.80
N GLN A 488 1.70 -11.38 -12.52
CA GLN A 488 2.11 -12.66 -11.96
C GLN A 488 1.48 -12.93 -10.58
N TRP A 489 1.39 -11.91 -9.72
CA TRP A 489 0.78 -12.04 -8.40
C TRP A 489 -0.71 -12.40 -8.47
N TYR A 490 -1.48 -11.73 -9.35
CA TYR A 490 -2.91 -12.04 -9.54
C TYR A 490 -3.11 -13.39 -10.22
N ALA A 491 -2.26 -13.73 -11.19
CA ALA A 491 -2.25 -15.04 -11.85
C ALA A 491 -2.00 -16.17 -10.84
N TYR A 492 -0.99 -16.05 -9.97
CA TYR A 492 -0.72 -17.04 -8.92
C TYR A 492 -1.91 -17.19 -7.97
N LYS A 493 -2.52 -16.08 -7.53
CA LYS A 493 -3.75 -16.14 -6.71
C LYS A 493 -4.89 -16.85 -7.41
N ALA A 494 -5.04 -16.67 -8.73
CA ALA A 494 -6.02 -17.40 -9.51
C ALA A 494 -5.73 -18.91 -9.50
N LEU A 495 -4.47 -19.33 -9.69
CA LEU A 495 -4.07 -20.76 -9.58
C LEU A 495 -4.46 -21.36 -8.23
N ARG A 496 -4.16 -20.66 -7.12
CA ARG A 496 -4.52 -21.13 -5.78
C ARG A 496 -6.03 -21.27 -5.61
N LYS A 497 -6.83 -20.34 -6.16
CA LYS A 497 -8.30 -20.47 -6.18
C LYS A 497 -8.78 -21.67 -6.99
N LEU A 498 -8.10 -22.00 -8.08
CA LEU A 498 -8.36 -23.20 -8.90
C LEU A 498 -7.89 -24.51 -8.23
N ARG A 499 -7.41 -24.45 -6.98
CA ARG A 499 -6.83 -25.57 -6.21
C ARG A 499 -5.61 -26.19 -6.90
N TRP A 500 -4.92 -25.43 -7.74
CA TRP A 500 -3.62 -25.84 -8.28
C TRP A 500 -2.61 -25.91 -7.12
N LYS A 501 -1.81 -26.98 -7.12
CA LYS A 501 -0.77 -27.22 -6.14
C LYS A 501 0.57 -27.23 -6.85
N GLN A 502 1.48 -26.43 -6.33
CA GLN A 502 2.85 -26.37 -6.78
C GLN A 502 3.56 -27.71 -6.57
N ARG A 503 4.36 -28.12 -7.56
CA ARG A 503 5.17 -29.35 -7.56
C ARG A 503 6.53 -29.02 -8.18
N LYS A 504 7.59 -29.75 -7.77
CA LYS A 504 8.92 -29.62 -8.37
C LYS A 504 8.91 -30.18 -9.80
N GLY A 505 9.61 -29.52 -10.73
CA GLY A 505 10.05 -30.11 -12.02
C GLY A 505 8.98 -30.44 -13.07
N ILE A 506 7.69 -30.20 -12.82
CA ILE A 506 6.61 -30.51 -13.80
C ILE A 506 6.40 -29.34 -14.80
N GLU A 507 7.14 -28.25 -14.63
CA GLU A 507 6.74 -26.95 -15.13
C GLU A 507 7.91 -26.12 -15.69
N ASN A 508 9.01 -26.77 -16.11
CA ASN A 508 10.00 -26.15 -16.99
C ASN A 508 9.48 -26.16 -18.43
#